data_AF-A0A2W6S2C8-F1
#
_entry.id   AF-A0A2W6S2C8-F1
#
_cell.length_a   1.000
_cell.length_b   1.000
_cell.length_c   1.000
_cell.angle_alpha   90.00
_cell.angle_beta   90.00
_cell.angle_gamma   90.00
#
_symmetry.space_group_name_H-M   'P 1'
#
loop_
_entity.id
_entity.type
_entity.pdbx_description
1 polymer ?
#
loop_
_entity_poly.entity_id
_entity_poly.type
_entity_poly.pdbx_seq_one_letter_code
_entity_poly.pdbx_strand_id
1 'polypeptide(L)'
;TTKTLTKYYDPVEMKVVNKMNNKIAGYSTFSTTASIQTTLYGQANFKKGSTIEAIRHVVTPSIGFTYSPDFGDTKFGYYKNYYTANGALTPYSIFENNGIIGSPTTGMVGALNFNIGNNIEMKVKSKSDSTGLKKVKIFESLSLAGNYNFAAKDHPWSIMTINGQSSFFNNKLTVNTSLSLDPYRIIFEPGAETGIRTEDFGHFSLQGFNVQMSYPLSSEIFGEKVDYPKKYPAKGDIRNEVYYFDDDNYAHFDQAWTLNISTNYQYSKGLSKTPNRMASLGLDGSIKLTPYWNITGSTHYDLVTKDLALTRIGFSRDQRSFTINFNWVPFGRYKVYDFFIGIKANILSDALKYKDRSFTQPNAPF
;
A
#
# COMPACT_ATOMS: atom_id res chain seq x y z
N THR A 1 -15.46 19.96 -28.69
CA THR A 1 -14.65 20.11 -29.91
C THR A 1 -13.55 21.12 -29.63
N THR A 2 -12.30 20.77 -29.91
CA THR A 2 -11.15 21.64 -29.57
C THR A 2 -10.83 22.56 -30.74
N LYS A 3 -10.50 23.81 -30.42
CA LYS A 3 -9.94 24.77 -31.38
C LYS A 3 -8.49 24.37 -31.66
N THR A 4 -7.86 24.94 -32.68
CA THR A 4 -6.41 24.73 -32.89
C THR A 4 -5.64 26.02 -32.72
N LEU A 5 -4.36 25.91 -32.42
CA LEU A 5 -3.45 27.02 -32.21
C LEU A 5 -2.42 27.07 -33.34
N THR A 6 -2.20 28.27 -33.89
CA THR A 6 -1.05 28.58 -34.73
C THR A 6 -0.10 29.47 -33.95
N LYS A 7 1.13 29.00 -33.73
CA LYS A 7 2.20 29.77 -33.10
C LYS A 7 3.20 30.24 -34.14
N TYR A 8 3.62 31.50 -34.03
CA TYR A 8 4.73 32.06 -34.78
C TYR A 8 5.36 33.21 -33.99
N TYR A 9 6.63 33.49 -34.25
CA TYR A 9 7.30 34.67 -33.69
C TYR A 9 7.07 35.86 -34.62
N ASP A 10 6.58 36.97 -34.06
CA ASP A 10 6.47 38.24 -34.76
C ASP A 10 7.74 39.07 -34.51
N PRO A 11 8.57 39.31 -35.54
CA PRO A 11 9.80 40.07 -35.39
C PRO A 11 9.58 41.56 -35.17
N VAL A 12 8.42 42.10 -35.52
CA VAL A 12 8.07 43.53 -35.35
C VAL A 12 7.65 43.78 -33.91
N GLU A 13 6.80 42.91 -33.36
CA GLU A 13 6.32 43.01 -31.97
C GLU A 13 7.27 42.36 -30.95
N MET A 14 8.34 41.70 -31.41
CA MET A 14 9.32 40.95 -30.61
C MET A 14 8.68 39.96 -29.64
N LYS A 15 7.61 39.27 -30.06
CA LYS A 15 6.87 38.33 -29.20
C LYS A 15 6.37 37.11 -29.97
N VAL A 16 6.14 36.03 -29.24
CA VAL A 16 5.46 34.83 -29.78
C VAL A 16 3.96 35.09 -29.82
N VAL A 17 3.38 35.02 -31.01
CA VAL A 17 1.95 35.24 -31.25
C VAL A 17 1.23 33.90 -31.28
N ASN A 18 0.18 33.80 -30.45
CA ASN A 18 -0.72 32.67 -30.37
C ASN A 18 -2.02 32.99 -31.12
N LYS A 19 -2.18 32.48 -32.36
CA LYS A 19 -3.39 32.69 -33.16
C LYS A 19 -4.33 31.49 -33.04
N MET A 20 -5.45 31.68 -32.33
CA MET A 20 -6.49 30.65 -32.22
C MET A 20 -7.27 30.52 -33.53
N ASN A 21 -7.43 29.28 -33.97
CA ASN A 21 -8.24 28.89 -35.12
C ASN A 21 -9.52 28.20 -34.63
N ASN A 22 -10.65 28.84 -34.89
CA ASN A 22 -11.97 28.44 -34.40
C ASN A 22 -12.60 27.27 -35.19
N LYS A 23 -11.88 26.66 -36.13
CA LYS A 23 -12.34 25.42 -36.81
C LYS A 23 -12.40 24.26 -35.82
N ILE A 24 -13.36 23.38 -36.04
CA ILE A 24 -13.48 22.12 -35.31
C ILE A 24 -12.32 21.21 -35.71
N ALA A 25 -11.55 20.76 -34.72
CA ALA A 25 -10.52 19.76 -34.89
C ALA A 25 -10.56 18.74 -33.74
N GLY A 26 -9.89 17.61 -33.95
CA GLY A 26 -9.68 16.58 -32.96
C GLY A 26 -8.42 15.79 -33.30
N TYR A 27 -7.97 14.99 -32.36
CA TYR A 27 -6.88 14.05 -32.55
C TYR A 27 -7.33 12.66 -32.11
N SER A 28 -6.71 11.63 -32.68
CA SER A 28 -6.93 10.24 -32.33
C SER A 28 -5.61 9.64 -31.93
N THR A 29 -5.59 9.01 -30.75
CA THR A 29 -4.47 8.20 -30.29
C THR A 29 -4.86 6.73 -30.31
N PHE A 30 -3.88 5.86 -30.50
CA PHE A 30 -4.07 4.42 -30.45
C PHE A 30 -2.88 3.73 -29.81
N SER A 31 -3.14 2.53 -29.30
CA SER A 31 -2.12 1.63 -28.77
C SER A 31 -2.52 0.21 -29.07
N THR A 32 -1.54 -0.63 -29.40
CA THR A 32 -1.74 -2.07 -29.62
C THR A 32 -1.13 -2.82 -28.45
N THR A 33 -1.90 -3.71 -27.82
CA THR A 33 -1.40 -4.59 -26.77
C THR A 33 -1.70 -6.03 -27.13
N ALA A 34 -0.71 -6.91 -27.02
CA ALA A 34 -0.86 -8.35 -27.18
C ALA A 34 -0.21 -9.04 -25.97
N SER A 35 -0.92 -9.98 -25.33
CA SER A 35 -0.41 -10.66 -24.13
C SER A 35 -0.63 -12.15 -24.20
N ILE A 36 0.35 -12.90 -23.71
CA ILE A 36 0.26 -14.34 -23.49
C ILE A 36 0.54 -14.64 -22.02
N GLN A 37 -0.27 -15.52 -21.44
CA GLN A 37 -0.09 -16.03 -20.09
C GLN A 37 -0.33 -17.52 -20.11
N THR A 38 0.45 -18.27 -19.34
CA THR A 38 0.23 -19.70 -19.11
C THR A 38 0.43 -20.02 -17.64
N THR A 39 0.07 -21.22 -17.24
CA THR A 39 0.32 -21.74 -15.89
C THR A 39 1.02 -23.10 -15.99
N LEU A 40 2.18 -23.19 -15.36
CA LEU A 40 3.01 -24.38 -15.29
C LEU A 40 2.94 -24.94 -13.88
N TYR A 41 2.76 -26.26 -13.78
CA TYR A 41 2.71 -26.97 -12.50
C TYR A 41 3.93 -27.88 -12.38
N GLY A 42 4.69 -27.71 -11.31
CA GLY A 42 5.81 -28.57 -10.94
C GLY A 42 5.62 -29.15 -9.54
N GLN A 43 6.04 -30.40 -9.35
CA GLN A 43 6.09 -31.04 -8.03
C GLN A 43 7.34 -31.90 -7.92
N ALA A 44 8.15 -31.66 -6.89
CA ALA A 44 9.30 -32.48 -6.53
C ALA A 44 8.93 -33.33 -5.30
N ASN A 45 9.00 -34.65 -5.43
CA ASN A 45 8.78 -35.60 -4.34
C ASN A 45 10.13 -36.03 -3.75
N PHE A 46 10.24 -36.05 -2.43
CA PHE A 46 11.45 -36.44 -1.71
C PHE A 46 11.37 -37.89 -1.24
N LYS A 47 12.52 -38.44 -0.82
CA LYS A 47 12.63 -39.84 -0.39
C LYS A 47 11.70 -40.12 0.79
N LYS A 48 11.11 -41.32 0.80
CA LYS A 48 10.29 -41.83 1.91
C LYS A 48 11.10 -41.75 3.22
N GLY A 49 10.54 -41.10 4.24
CA GLY A 49 11.24 -40.85 5.50
C GLY A 49 11.62 -39.40 5.74
N SER A 50 11.78 -38.60 4.68
CA SER A 50 12.15 -37.17 4.76
C SER A 50 11.12 -36.34 5.53
N THR A 51 11.57 -35.27 6.20
CA THR A 51 10.70 -34.32 6.92
C THR A 51 9.80 -33.54 5.95
N ILE A 52 10.34 -33.19 4.79
CA ILE A 52 9.60 -32.64 3.65
C ILE A 52 9.30 -33.81 2.71
N GLU A 53 8.03 -34.06 2.43
CA GLU A 53 7.58 -35.12 1.53
C GLU A 53 7.57 -34.63 0.08
N ALA A 54 7.11 -33.41 -0.15
CA ALA A 54 7.02 -32.83 -1.48
C ALA A 54 7.08 -31.30 -1.43
N ILE A 55 7.58 -30.70 -2.50
CA ILE A 55 7.45 -29.27 -2.79
C ILE A 55 6.68 -29.16 -4.10
N ARG A 56 5.62 -28.36 -4.12
CA ARG A 56 4.88 -27.99 -5.32
C ARG A 56 5.15 -26.53 -5.63
N HIS A 57 5.42 -26.26 -6.90
CA HIS A 57 5.68 -24.95 -7.44
C HIS A 57 4.73 -24.72 -8.61
N VAL A 58 3.91 -23.69 -8.52
CA VAL A 58 3.08 -23.21 -9.62
C VAL A 58 3.74 -21.96 -10.17
N VAL A 59 4.04 -21.93 -11.47
CA VAL A 59 4.64 -20.79 -12.16
C VAL A 59 3.62 -20.25 -13.15
N THR A 60 3.29 -18.97 -13.07
CA THR A 60 2.41 -18.28 -14.00
C THR A 60 3.20 -17.22 -14.75
N PRO A 61 3.97 -17.60 -15.79
CA PRO A 61 4.65 -16.63 -16.62
C PRO A 61 3.63 -15.89 -17.49
N SER A 62 3.84 -14.59 -17.64
CA SER A 62 3.08 -13.71 -18.51
C SER A 62 4.02 -12.77 -19.24
N ILE A 63 3.79 -12.60 -20.53
CA ILE A 63 4.52 -11.69 -21.41
C ILE A 63 3.50 -10.84 -22.15
N GLY A 64 3.67 -9.53 -22.14
CA GLY A 64 2.79 -8.57 -22.79
C GLY A 64 3.58 -7.59 -23.66
N PHE A 65 3.31 -7.56 -24.96
CA PHE A 65 3.82 -6.55 -25.87
C PHE A 65 2.87 -5.35 -25.92
N THR A 66 3.40 -4.14 -25.78
CA THR A 66 2.66 -2.89 -25.92
C THR A 66 3.36 -1.98 -26.92
N TYR A 67 2.61 -1.47 -27.88
CA TYR A 67 3.07 -0.48 -28.85
C TYR A 67 2.17 0.76 -28.83
N SER A 68 2.77 1.93 -28.71
CA SER A 68 2.12 3.22 -28.91
C SER A 68 3.02 4.08 -29.81
N PRO A 69 2.53 4.58 -30.95
CA PRO A 69 3.30 5.47 -31.80
C PRO A 69 3.63 6.80 -31.13
N ASP A 70 4.65 7.47 -31.65
CA ASP A 70 4.90 8.88 -31.34
C ASP A 70 3.88 9.78 -32.06
N PHE A 71 2.84 10.24 -31.35
CA PHE A 71 1.87 11.19 -31.92
C PHE A 71 2.43 12.62 -32.09
N GLY A 72 3.69 12.83 -31.67
CA GLY A 72 4.51 13.99 -32.01
C GLY A 72 5.06 13.95 -33.43
N ASP A 73 5.07 12.80 -34.10
CA ASP A 73 5.53 12.70 -35.50
C ASP A 73 4.65 13.57 -36.40
N THR A 74 5.32 14.35 -37.25
CA THR A 74 4.73 15.21 -38.28
C THR A 74 3.65 14.52 -39.12
N LYS A 75 3.72 13.20 -39.32
CA LYS A 75 2.71 12.40 -40.05
C LYS A 75 1.32 12.48 -39.44
N PHE A 76 1.20 12.64 -38.12
CA PHE A 76 -0.09 12.80 -37.45
C PHE A 76 -0.63 14.23 -37.52
N GLY A 77 0.23 15.21 -37.80
CA GLY A 77 -0.15 16.62 -37.96
C GLY A 77 -0.60 17.32 -36.66
N TYR A 78 -0.44 16.68 -35.50
CA TYR A 78 -0.84 17.26 -34.21
C TYR A 78 0.20 18.19 -33.60
N TYR A 79 1.44 18.08 -34.05
CA TYR A 79 2.55 18.93 -33.63
C TYR A 79 3.09 19.69 -34.83
N LYS A 80 3.45 20.95 -34.59
CA LYS A 80 4.08 21.83 -35.55
C LYS A 80 5.27 22.51 -34.90
N ASN A 81 6.14 23.09 -35.71
CA ASN A 81 7.25 23.88 -35.22
C ASN A 81 7.01 25.36 -35.48
N TYR A 82 7.54 26.20 -34.60
CA TYR A 82 7.69 27.63 -34.83
C TYR A 82 9.14 28.05 -34.52
N TYR A 83 9.60 29.12 -35.16
CA TYR A 83 10.89 29.72 -34.83
C TYR A 83 10.72 30.67 -33.64
N THR A 84 11.60 30.56 -32.67
CA THR A 84 11.69 31.49 -31.54
C THR A 84 12.53 32.72 -31.91
N ALA A 85 12.62 33.69 -31.00
CA ALA A 85 13.36 34.94 -31.22
C ALA A 85 14.84 34.75 -31.59
N ASN A 86 15.47 33.68 -31.11
CA ASN A 86 16.86 33.32 -31.41
C ASN A 86 17.01 32.40 -32.64
N GLY A 87 15.92 32.16 -33.38
CA GLY A 87 15.91 31.27 -34.54
C GLY A 87 15.85 29.78 -34.20
N ALA A 88 15.70 29.38 -32.94
CA ALA A 88 15.57 27.97 -32.58
C ALA A 88 14.19 27.43 -32.98
N LEU A 89 14.19 26.32 -33.70
CA LEU A 89 12.99 25.59 -34.10
C LEU A 89 12.41 24.85 -32.89
N THR A 90 11.21 25.24 -32.47
CA THR A 90 10.58 24.71 -31.24
C THR A 90 9.26 24.01 -31.58
N PRO A 91 9.08 22.73 -31.21
CA PRO A 91 7.82 22.02 -31.40
C PRO A 91 6.75 22.54 -30.43
N TYR A 92 5.50 22.54 -30.90
CA TYR A 92 4.33 22.85 -30.09
C TYR A 92 3.14 22.01 -30.56
N SER A 93 2.23 21.66 -29.65
CA SER A 93 1.00 21.00 -30.04
C SER A 93 0.01 22.01 -30.61
N ILE A 94 -0.64 21.70 -31.74
CA ILE A 94 -1.73 22.53 -32.26
C ILE A 94 -2.95 22.52 -31.33
N PHE A 95 -2.98 21.66 -30.31
CA PHE A 95 -4.01 21.59 -29.28
C PHE A 95 -3.58 22.23 -27.95
N GLU A 96 -2.36 22.77 -27.86
CA GLU A 96 -1.87 23.43 -26.65
C GLU A 96 -2.80 24.58 -26.23
N ASN A 97 -2.97 24.78 -24.91
CA ASN A 97 -3.83 25.81 -24.32
C ASN A 97 -5.36 25.68 -24.59
N ASN A 98 -5.86 24.51 -25.01
CA ASN A 98 -7.31 24.25 -25.20
C ASN A 98 -8.04 23.63 -23.98
N GLY A 99 -7.48 23.72 -22.78
CA GLY A 99 -8.14 23.23 -21.56
C GLY A 99 -8.27 21.70 -21.48
N ILE A 100 -9.34 21.26 -20.81
CA ILE A 100 -9.62 19.95 -20.17
C ILE A 100 -9.17 18.67 -20.92
N ILE A 101 -9.03 18.70 -22.25
CA ILE A 101 -8.73 17.51 -23.07
C ILE A 101 -7.23 17.24 -23.24
N GLY A 102 -6.36 18.24 -23.05
CA GLY A 102 -4.91 18.09 -23.17
C GLY A 102 -4.42 18.00 -24.62
N SER A 103 -3.25 17.38 -24.83
CA SER A 103 -2.59 17.22 -26.13
C SER A 103 -2.15 15.77 -26.33
N PRO A 104 -2.02 15.29 -27.58
CA PRO A 104 -1.54 13.93 -27.84
C PRO A 104 -0.17 13.68 -27.22
N THR A 105 0.06 12.49 -26.70
CA THR A 105 1.34 12.11 -26.11
C THR A 105 2.44 12.05 -27.17
N THR A 106 3.62 12.55 -26.85
CA THR A 106 4.82 12.41 -27.67
C THR A 106 5.69 11.26 -27.17
N GLY A 107 6.50 10.71 -28.07
CA GLY A 107 7.39 9.59 -27.80
C GLY A 107 6.75 8.25 -28.17
N MET A 108 7.55 7.41 -28.83
CA MET A 108 7.15 6.04 -29.15
C MET A 108 7.38 5.14 -27.94
N VAL A 109 6.43 4.24 -27.70
CA VAL A 109 6.58 3.12 -26.77
C VAL A 109 6.50 1.84 -27.56
N GLY A 110 7.49 0.97 -27.43
CA GLY A 110 7.43 -0.40 -27.90
C GLY A 110 8.04 -1.24 -26.81
N ALA A 111 7.24 -1.86 -25.93
CA ALA A 111 7.75 -2.53 -24.75
C ALA A 111 7.28 -3.98 -24.65
N LEU A 112 8.19 -4.86 -24.28
CA LEU A 112 7.90 -6.22 -23.82
C LEU A 112 7.90 -6.23 -22.30
N ASN A 113 6.72 -6.35 -21.73
CA ASN A 113 6.49 -6.51 -20.30
C ASN A 113 6.53 -7.99 -19.95
N PHE A 114 7.13 -8.34 -18.83
CA PHE A 114 7.10 -9.70 -18.31
C PHE A 114 6.73 -9.69 -16.83
N ASN A 115 6.01 -10.73 -16.42
CA ASN A 115 5.77 -11.04 -15.02
C ASN A 115 5.78 -12.56 -14.84
N ILE A 116 6.60 -13.04 -13.92
CA ILE A 116 6.70 -14.44 -13.52
C ILE A 116 6.11 -14.54 -12.11
N GLY A 117 4.85 -14.96 -12.04
CA GLY A 117 4.19 -15.29 -10.78
C GLY A 117 4.58 -16.68 -10.30
N ASN A 118 4.82 -16.82 -9.00
CA ASN A 118 5.19 -18.09 -8.37
C ASN A 118 4.33 -18.32 -7.13
N ASN A 119 3.84 -19.54 -6.94
CA ASN A 119 3.25 -20.01 -5.69
C ASN A 119 4.01 -21.26 -5.28
N ILE A 120 4.53 -21.29 -4.05
CA ILE A 120 5.36 -22.40 -3.57
C ILE A 120 4.74 -22.94 -2.29
N GLU A 121 4.36 -24.21 -2.30
CA GLU A 121 3.85 -24.94 -1.15
C GLU A 121 4.70 -26.19 -0.88
N MET A 122 4.87 -26.55 0.39
CA MET A 122 5.52 -27.78 0.81
C MET A 122 4.58 -28.64 1.64
N LYS A 123 4.76 -29.95 1.54
CA LYS A 123 4.12 -30.92 2.44
C LYS A 123 5.17 -31.46 3.40
N VAL A 124 4.93 -31.30 4.71
CA VAL A 124 5.84 -31.72 5.77
C VAL A 124 5.16 -32.72 6.70
N LYS A 125 5.93 -33.56 7.38
CA LYS A 125 5.40 -34.44 8.42
C LYS A 125 4.88 -33.64 9.61
N SER A 126 3.74 -34.07 10.15
CA SER A 126 3.10 -33.46 11.31
C SER A 126 2.68 -34.53 12.31
N LYS A 127 3.05 -34.31 13.58
CA LYS A 127 2.61 -35.19 14.68
C LYS A 127 1.20 -34.84 15.20
N SER A 128 0.69 -33.66 14.87
CA SER A 128 -0.57 -33.12 15.39
C SER A 128 -1.72 -33.17 14.37
N ASP A 129 -1.45 -33.60 13.14
CA ASP A 129 -2.44 -33.67 12.06
C ASP A 129 -2.96 -35.11 11.94
N SER A 130 -4.26 -35.29 11.74
CA SER A 130 -4.91 -36.61 11.62
C SER A 130 -4.38 -37.41 10.42
N THR A 131 -3.84 -36.72 9.40
CA THR A 131 -3.24 -37.34 8.22
C THR A 131 -1.74 -37.62 8.36
N GLY A 132 -1.10 -37.18 9.47
CA GLY A 132 0.34 -37.25 9.68
C GLY A 132 1.16 -36.28 8.82
N LEU A 133 0.50 -35.45 8.01
CA LEU A 133 1.10 -34.54 7.04
C LEU A 133 0.46 -33.16 7.13
N LYS A 134 1.26 -32.11 7.07
CA LYS A 134 0.82 -30.72 7.08
C LYS A 134 1.30 -30.02 5.82
N LYS A 135 0.37 -29.36 5.12
CA LYS A 135 0.69 -28.47 4.01
C LYS A 135 1.05 -27.09 4.55
N VAL A 136 2.17 -26.53 4.06
CA VAL A 136 2.67 -25.20 4.43
C VAL A 136 2.94 -24.41 3.15
N LYS A 137 2.32 -23.25 3.01
CA LYS A 137 2.67 -22.31 1.93
C LYS A 137 3.96 -21.59 2.31
N ILE A 138 4.96 -21.63 1.44
CA ILE A 138 6.21 -20.88 1.62
C ILE A 138 6.02 -19.47 1.07
N PHE A 139 5.55 -19.38 -0.18
CA PHE A 139 5.10 -18.15 -0.81
C PHE A 139 3.67 -18.35 -1.28
N GLU A 140 2.75 -17.57 -0.70
CA GLU A 140 1.39 -17.47 -1.23
C GLU A 140 1.40 -16.79 -2.58
N SER A 141 2.29 -15.82 -2.80
CA SER A 141 2.64 -15.30 -4.11
C SER A 141 4.07 -14.77 -4.10
N LEU A 142 4.78 -14.94 -5.21
CA LEU A 142 6.10 -14.34 -5.45
C LEU A 142 6.16 -13.95 -6.93
N SER A 143 6.07 -12.66 -7.24
CA SER A 143 6.11 -12.14 -8.60
C SER A 143 7.43 -11.44 -8.87
N LEU A 144 8.05 -11.75 -10.00
CA LEU A 144 9.15 -10.98 -10.58
C LEU A 144 8.59 -10.29 -11.82
N ALA A 145 8.68 -8.95 -11.88
CA ALA A 145 8.17 -8.17 -13.00
C ALA A 145 9.19 -7.14 -13.48
N GLY A 146 9.13 -6.83 -14.77
CA GLY A 146 9.92 -5.80 -15.43
C GLY A 146 9.46 -5.61 -16.88
N ASN A 147 10.11 -4.72 -17.60
CA ASN A 147 9.88 -4.55 -19.03
C ASN A 147 11.17 -4.17 -19.77
N TYR A 148 11.14 -4.40 -21.08
CA TYR A 148 12.15 -3.98 -22.03
C TYR A 148 11.51 -3.09 -23.09
N ASN A 149 11.89 -1.81 -23.15
CA ASN A 149 11.38 -0.83 -24.12
C ASN A 149 12.33 -0.73 -25.33
N PHE A 150 11.93 -1.34 -26.45
CA PHE A 150 12.61 -1.29 -27.75
C PHE A 150 12.70 0.14 -28.33
N ALA A 151 11.83 1.06 -27.91
CA ALA A 151 11.82 2.44 -28.40
C ALA A 151 12.70 3.38 -27.57
N ALA A 152 13.21 2.93 -26.41
CA ALA A 152 14.11 3.73 -25.59
C ALA A 152 15.51 3.79 -26.22
N LYS A 153 16.12 4.98 -26.25
CA LYS A 153 17.49 5.17 -26.72
C LYS A 153 18.52 4.69 -25.69
N ASP A 154 18.21 4.93 -24.42
CA ASP A 154 19.05 4.66 -23.27
C ASP A 154 18.21 3.87 -22.24
N HIS A 155 18.88 2.98 -21.51
CA HIS A 155 18.31 2.09 -20.52
C HIS A 155 16.99 1.39 -20.90
N PRO A 156 16.97 0.58 -21.97
CA PRO A 156 15.76 -0.10 -22.42
C PRO A 156 15.16 -1.05 -21.36
N TRP A 157 15.95 -1.59 -20.42
CA TRP A 157 15.39 -2.38 -19.31
C TRP A 157 14.88 -1.48 -18.18
N SER A 158 13.67 -1.77 -17.70
CA SER A 158 13.14 -1.15 -16.49
C SER A 158 13.85 -1.67 -15.24
N ILE A 159 13.64 -0.96 -14.14
CA ILE A 159 13.83 -1.54 -12.80
C ILE A 159 12.97 -2.81 -12.71
N MET A 160 13.56 -3.87 -12.18
CA MET A 160 12.88 -5.12 -11.89
C MET A 160 12.34 -5.09 -10.47
N THR A 161 11.09 -5.49 -10.31
CA THR A 161 10.43 -5.57 -9.01
C THR A 161 10.14 -7.01 -8.65
N ILE A 162 10.52 -7.42 -7.46
CA ILE A 162 10.19 -8.72 -6.87
C ILE A 162 9.26 -8.48 -5.69
N ASN A 163 8.02 -8.95 -5.77
CA ASN A 163 7.05 -8.83 -4.69
C ASN A 163 6.70 -10.21 -4.16
N GLY A 164 6.83 -10.40 -2.85
CA GLY A 164 6.53 -11.67 -2.19
C GLY A 164 5.50 -11.50 -1.08
N GLN A 165 4.57 -12.44 -0.99
CA GLN A 165 3.63 -12.57 0.12
C GLN A 165 3.72 -13.98 0.68
N SER A 166 3.94 -14.05 1.99
CA SER A 166 3.99 -15.29 2.75
C SER A 166 3.08 -15.20 3.96
N SER A 167 2.56 -16.34 4.39
CA SER A 167 1.79 -16.45 5.62
C SER A 167 2.36 -17.58 6.48
N PHE A 168 2.50 -17.32 7.77
CA PHE A 168 3.09 -18.23 8.74
C PHE A 168 2.13 -18.50 9.89
N PHE A 169 2.41 -19.54 10.67
CA PHE A 169 1.64 -19.92 11.86
C PHE A 169 0.14 -20.10 11.59
N ASN A 170 -0.21 -20.83 10.52
CA ASN A 170 -1.59 -21.01 10.03
C ASN A 170 -2.25 -19.66 9.70
N ASN A 171 -1.60 -18.87 8.86
CA ASN A 171 -2.09 -17.57 8.38
C ASN A 171 -2.25 -16.50 9.47
N LYS A 172 -1.63 -16.69 10.64
CA LYS A 172 -1.65 -15.72 11.73
C LYS A 172 -0.61 -14.61 11.56
N LEU A 173 0.51 -14.89 10.90
CA LEU A 173 1.53 -13.88 10.56
C LEU A 173 1.57 -13.71 9.05
N THR A 174 1.27 -12.52 8.55
CA THR A 174 1.46 -12.16 7.14
C THR A 174 2.77 -11.41 6.99
N VAL A 175 3.56 -11.77 5.98
CA VAL A 175 4.79 -11.07 5.60
C VAL A 175 4.68 -10.70 4.12
N ASN A 176 4.67 -9.40 3.84
CA ASN A 176 4.75 -8.86 2.50
C ASN A 176 6.15 -8.28 2.29
N THR A 177 6.73 -8.54 1.12
CA THR A 177 8.07 -8.11 0.75
C THR A 177 8.02 -7.49 -0.63
N SER A 178 8.82 -6.45 -0.83
CA SER A 178 9.03 -5.84 -2.14
C SER A 178 10.50 -5.52 -2.29
N LEU A 179 11.09 -5.81 -3.44
CA LEU A 179 12.48 -5.56 -3.77
C LEU A 179 12.54 -4.93 -5.16
N SER A 180 13.27 -3.84 -5.30
CA SER A 180 13.48 -3.13 -6.57
C SER A 180 14.96 -3.13 -6.91
N LEU A 181 15.29 -3.67 -8.08
CA LEU A 181 16.64 -3.82 -8.60
C LEU A 181 16.75 -3.11 -9.95
N ASP A 182 17.70 -2.19 -10.07
CA ASP A 182 18.03 -1.58 -11.35
C ASP A 182 19.05 -2.46 -12.06
N PRO A 183 18.76 -3.03 -13.25
CA PRO A 183 19.70 -3.90 -13.93
C PRO A 183 21.06 -3.25 -14.22
N TYR A 184 21.11 -1.93 -14.29
CA TYR A 184 22.30 -1.19 -14.68
C TYR A 184 23.18 -0.80 -13.48
N ARG A 185 24.47 -0.59 -13.74
CA ARG A 185 25.41 -0.02 -12.76
C ARG A 185 25.10 1.44 -12.50
N ILE A 186 25.13 1.82 -11.23
CA ILE A 186 25.07 3.21 -10.78
C ILE A 186 26.46 3.62 -10.28
N ILE A 187 27.00 4.70 -10.86
CA ILE A 187 28.27 5.31 -10.43
C ILE A 187 28.05 6.65 -9.75
N PHE A 188 28.97 7.02 -8.88
CA PHE A 188 28.97 8.32 -8.22
C PHE A 188 30.28 9.01 -8.56
N GLU A 189 30.18 10.16 -9.24
CA GLU A 189 31.34 11.02 -9.47
C GLU A 189 31.88 11.55 -8.12
N PRO A 190 33.18 11.89 -8.03
CA PRO A 190 33.75 12.46 -6.82
C PRO A 190 32.97 13.70 -6.35
N GLY A 191 32.45 13.65 -5.12
CA GLY A 191 31.65 14.73 -4.54
C GLY A 191 30.17 14.75 -4.97
N ALA A 192 29.72 13.86 -5.86
CA ALA A 192 28.31 13.76 -6.22
C ALA A 192 27.50 12.96 -5.18
N GLU A 193 26.31 13.45 -4.85
CA GLU A 193 25.33 12.77 -3.99
C GLU A 193 24.23 12.06 -4.80
N THR A 194 24.15 12.34 -6.10
CA THR A 194 23.28 11.66 -7.05
C THR A 194 24.13 10.83 -7.99
N GLY A 195 23.77 9.56 -8.13
CA GLY A 195 24.43 8.60 -8.98
C GLY A 195 23.95 8.70 -10.42
N ILE A 196 24.83 8.34 -11.34
CA ILE A 196 24.56 8.26 -12.77
C ILE A 196 24.30 6.79 -13.08
N ARG A 197 23.10 6.52 -13.61
CA ARG A 197 22.75 5.22 -14.17
C ARG A 197 23.49 5.06 -15.49
N THR A 198 24.36 4.07 -15.58
CA THR A 198 25.14 3.77 -16.79
C THR A 198 24.41 2.81 -17.72
N GLU A 199 24.92 2.56 -18.93
CA GLU A 199 24.39 1.51 -19.82
C GLU A 199 24.96 0.11 -19.53
N ASP A 200 25.75 -0.03 -18.49
CA ASP A 200 26.38 -1.29 -18.09
C ASP A 200 25.36 -2.21 -17.39
N PHE A 201 24.74 -3.09 -18.16
CA PHE A 201 23.72 -4.05 -17.73
C PHE A 201 24.33 -5.25 -16.99
N GLY A 202 23.64 -5.73 -15.95
CA GLY A 202 23.97 -6.96 -15.23
C GLY A 202 24.43 -6.75 -13.78
N HIS A 203 24.37 -5.52 -13.27
CA HIS A 203 24.78 -5.19 -11.90
C HIS A 203 23.66 -5.32 -10.87
N PHE A 204 22.39 -5.22 -11.30
CA PHE A 204 21.22 -5.36 -10.43
C PHE A 204 21.32 -4.51 -9.15
N SER A 205 21.65 -3.22 -9.32
CA SER A 205 21.84 -2.25 -8.25
C SER A 205 20.57 -2.12 -7.40
N LEU A 206 20.69 -2.36 -6.09
CA LEU A 206 19.57 -2.23 -5.14
C LEU A 206 19.00 -0.80 -5.12
N GLN A 207 17.76 -0.65 -5.57
CA GLN A 207 17.03 0.62 -5.54
C GLN A 207 16.24 0.80 -4.25
N GLY A 208 15.69 -0.30 -3.74
CA GLY A 208 14.87 -0.30 -2.55
C GLY A 208 14.42 -1.69 -2.17
N PHE A 209 14.11 -1.88 -0.90
CA PHE A 209 13.35 -3.04 -0.46
C PHE A 209 12.45 -2.67 0.70
N ASN A 210 11.37 -3.41 0.85
CA ASN A 210 10.42 -3.23 1.92
C ASN A 210 10.00 -4.59 2.46
N VAL A 211 9.88 -4.67 3.79
CA VAL A 211 9.36 -5.82 4.51
C VAL A 211 8.27 -5.31 5.44
N GLN A 212 7.07 -5.81 5.25
CA GLN A 212 5.90 -5.52 6.07
C GLN A 212 5.45 -6.81 6.75
N MET A 213 5.32 -6.79 8.07
CA MET A 213 4.76 -7.90 8.83
C MET A 213 3.50 -7.44 9.54
N SER A 214 2.50 -8.32 9.62
CA SER A 214 1.28 -8.09 10.38
C SER A 214 0.89 -9.36 11.13
N TYR A 215 0.72 -9.23 12.44
CA TYR A 215 0.37 -10.32 13.35
C TYR A 215 -0.90 -9.96 14.13
N PRO A 216 -2.09 -10.30 13.58
CA PRO A 216 -3.35 -10.20 14.31
C PRO A 216 -3.43 -11.25 15.43
N LEU A 217 -3.68 -10.77 16.63
CA LEU A 217 -4.00 -11.52 17.83
C LEU A 217 -5.43 -11.19 18.24
N SER A 218 -6.21 -12.20 18.65
CA SER A 218 -7.53 -11.98 19.24
C SER A 218 -7.94 -13.06 20.21
N SER A 219 -8.92 -12.74 21.06
CA SER A 219 -9.58 -13.69 21.96
C SER A 219 -10.18 -14.88 21.22
N GLU A 220 -10.66 -14.72 19.98
CA GLU A 220 -11.21 -15.84 19.20
C GLU A 220 -10.12 -16.81 18.73
N ILE A 221 -8.90 -16.30 18.52
CA ILE A 221 -7.76 -17.07 17.99
C ILE A 221 -6.96 -17.72 19.12
N PHE A 222 -6.93 -17.11 20.31
CA PHE A 222 -6.05 -17.49 21.43
C PHE A 222 -6.78 -17.74 22.76
N GLY A 223 -8.05 -17.37 22.89
CA GLY A 223 -8.83 -17.55 24.11
C GLY A 223 -9.52 -18.90 24.20
N GLU A 224 -9.62 -19.44 25.41
CA GLU A 224 -10.46 -20.61 25.69
C GLU A 224 -11.92 -20.17 25.84
N LYS A 225 -12.84 -20.87 25.17
CA LYS A 225 -14.28 -20.64 25.38
C LYS A 225 -14.69 -21.26 26.71
N VAL A 226 -15.16 -20.43 27.64
CA VAL A 226 -15.66 -20.89 28.92
C VAL A 226 -17.17 -21.09 28.82
N ASP A 227 -17.64 -22.29 29.18
CA ASP A 227 -19.06 -22.57 29.35
C ASP A 227 -19.50 -22.12 30.76
N TYR A 228 -19.82 -20.84 30.89
CA TYR A 228 -20.25 -20.24 32.16
C TYR A 228 -21.44 -20.96 32.81
N PRO A 229 -22.52 -21.32 32.09
CA PRO A 229 -23.64 -22.08 32.66
C PRO A 229 -23.23 -23.38 33.36
N LYS A 230 -22.21 -24.07 32.84
CA LYS A 230 -21.73 -25.32 33.41
C LYS A 230 -20.81 -25.11 34.61
N LYS A 231 -20.06 -24.00 34.62
CA LYS A 231 -19.03 -23.71 35.62
C LYS A 231 -19.58 -22.99 36.85
N TYR A 232 -20.58 -22.15 36.67
CA TYR A 232 -21.10 -21.25 37.70
C TYR A 232 -22.62 -21.45 37.86
N PRO A 233 -23.08 -21.99 39.00
CA PRO A 233 -24.49 -22.32 39.20
C PRO A 233 -25.36 -21.09 39.51
N ALA A 234 -24.77 -20.04 40.09
CA ALA A 234 -25.47 -18.81 40.41
C ALA A 234 -25.74 -18.00 39.12
N LYS A 235 -27.00 -17.67 38.89
CA LYS A 235 -27.47 -16.90 37.73
C LYS A 235 -28.19 -15.65 38.22
N GLY A 236 -27.96 -14.53 37.53
CA GLY A 236 -28.65 -13.28 37.80
C GLY A 236 -28.68 -12.40 36.56
N ASP A 237 -29.48 -11.33 36.63
CA ASP A 237 -29.65 -10.41 35.51
C ASP A 237 -29.08 -9.03 35.86
N ILE A 238 -28.23 -8.49 34.98
CA ILE A 238 -27.70 -7.13 35.08
C ILE A 238 -28.11 -6.39 33.81
N ARG A 239 -28.85 -5.28 33.95
CA ARG A 239 -29.29 -4.44 32.81
C ARG A 239 -30.08 -5.18 31.71
N ASN A 240 -30.84 -6.21 32.10
CA ASN A 240 -31.61 -7.12 31.23
C ASN A 240 -30.75 -8.08 30.39
N GLU A 241 -29.54 -8.36 30.84
CA GLU A 241 -28.69 -9.43 30.32
C GLU A 241 -28.40 -10.44 31.42
N VAL A 242 -28.36 -11.71 31.03
CA VAL A 242 -28.09 -12.84 31.92
C VAL A 242 -26.60 -12.95 32.15
N TYR A 243 -26.20 -13.05 33.42
CA TYR A 243 -24.84 -13.34 33.85
C TYR A 243 -24.80 -14.52 34.81
N TYR A 244 -23.63 -15.13 34.89
CA TYR A 244 -23.32 -16.17 35.85
C TYR A 244 -22.29 -15.66 36.86
N PHE A 245 -22.43 -16.08 38.11
CA PHE A 245 -21.69 -15.52 39.24
C PHE A 245 -20.89 -16.61 39.95
N ASP A 246 -19.68 -16.26 40.39
CA ASP A 246 -18.89 -17.10 41.29
C ASP A 246 -19.31 -16.91 42.76
N ASP A 247 -18.65 -17.64 43.66
CA ASP A 247 -18.94 -17.63 45.09
C ASP A 247 -18.65 -16.25 45.74
N ASP A 248 -17.84 -15.41 45.10
CA ASP A 248 -17.53 -14.03 45.51
C ASP A 248 -18.51 -13.00 44.90
N ASN A 249 -19.53 -13.44 44.16
CA ASN A 249 -20.53 -12.63 43.45
C ASN A 249 -19.98 -11.76 42.31
N TYR A 250 -18.88 -12.15 41.67
CA TYR A 250 -18.43 -11.51 40.44
C TYR A 250 -19.14 -12.10 39.21
N ALA A 251 -19.65 -11.22 38.35
CA ALA A 251 -20.26 -11.61 37.08
C ALA A 251 -19.19 -12.02 36.06
N HIS A 252 -19.32 -13.21 35.49
CA HIS A 252 -18.44 -13.73 34.44
C HIS A 252 -19.00 -13.46 33.04
N PHE A 253 -18.12 -13.05 32.13
CA PHE A 253 -18.44 -12.77 30.74
C PHE A 253 -17.17 -12.82 29.87
N ASP A 254 -17.35 -13.01 28.57
CA ASP A 254 -16.23 -13.03 27.63
C ASP A 254 -15.66 -11.63 27.39
N GLN A 255 -14.39 -11.45 27.75
CA GLN A 255 -13.62 -10.23 27.50
C GLN A 255 -12.97 -10.31 26.13
N ALA A 256 -13.74 -9.96 25.10
CA ALA A 256 -13.22 -9.94 23.73
C ALA A 256 -12.10 -8.90 23.58
N TRP A 257 -10.99 -9.30 22.98
CA TRP A 257 -9.85 -8.43 22.72
C TRP A 257 -9.22 -8.71 21.36
N THR A 258 -8.65 -7.67 20.77
CA THR A 258 -7.85 -7.73 19.54
C THR A 258 -6.58 -6.92 19.74
N LEU A 259 -5.49 -7.40 19.14
CA LEU A 259 -4.22 -6.69 19.04
C LEU A 259 -3.59 -7.03 17.70
N ASN A 260 -3.41 -6.05 16.83
CA ASN A 260 -2.57 -6.15 15.66
C ASN A 260 -1.20 -5.58 15.98
N ILE A 261 -0.17 -6.39 15.72
CA ILE A 261 1.21 -5.94 15.73
C ILE A 261 1.65 -5.84 14.27
N SER A 262 1.96 -4.63 13.81
CA SER A 262 2.45 -4.39 12.46
C SER A 262 3.88 -3.88 12.52
N THR A 263 4.74 -4.35 11.61
CA THR A 263 6.08 -3.79 11.44
C THR A 263 6.31 -3.47 9.97
N ASN A 264 7.03 -2.39 9.72
CA ASN A 264 7.46 -2.01 8.38
C ASN A 264 8.93 -1.65 8.45
N TYR A 265 9.75 -2.28 7.62
CA TYR A 265 11.09 -1.84 7.34
C TYR A 265 11.19 -1.49 5.86
N GLN A 266 11.51 -0.25 5.55
CA GLN A 266 11.68 0.26 4.20
C GLN A 266 13.09 0.82 4.03
N TYR A 267 13.75 0.37 2.98
CA TYR A 267 15.00 0.89 2.48
C TYR A 267 14.73 1.46 1.10
N SER A 268 15.10 2.72 0.87
CA SER A 268 14.99 3.38 -0.43
C SER A 268 16.29 4.12 -0.72
N LYS A 269 16.91 3.81 -1.85
CA LYS A 269 18.16 4.44 -2.30
C LYS A 269 17.95 5.18 -3.61
N GLY A 270 17.30 4.57 -4.60
CA GLY A 270 17.22 5.12 -5.95
C GLY A 270 18.64 5.45 -6.47
N LEU A 271 18.77 6.63 -7.06
CA LEU A 271 20.07 7.21 -7.45
C LEU A 271 20.79 7.95 -6.31
N SER A 272 20.21 8.06 -5.11
CA SER A 272 20.88 8.73 -4.00
C SER A 272 22.09 7.92 -3.52
N LYS A 273 23.17 8.61 -3.17
CA LYS A 273 24.36 7.99 -2.56
C LYS A 273 24.06 7.47 -1.17
N THR A 274 23.33 8.28 -0.39
CA THR A 274 22.85 7.92 0.95
C THR A 274 21.43 7.38 0.88
N PRO A 275 21.18 6.15 1.36
CA PRO A 275 19.83 5.58 1.38
C PRO A 275 18.98 6.21 2.49
N ASN A 276 17.69 6.34 2.23
CA ASN A 276 16.67 6.56 3.24
C ASN A 276 16.24 5.22 3.86
N ARG A 277 16.05 5.20 5.18
CA ARG A 277 15.59 4.04 5.93
C ARG A 277 14.45 4.48 6.83
N MET A 278 13.34 3.75 6.75
CA MET A 278 12.22 3.89 7.65
C MET A 278 11.99 2.53 8.31
N ALA A 279 11.80 2.53 9.62
CA ALA A 279 11.51 1.33 10.37
C ALA A 279 10.46 1.68 11.40
N SER A 280 9.32 1.01 11.39
CA SER A 280 8.22 1.31 12.31
C SER A 280 7.59 0.06 12.90
N LEU A 281 7.09 0.21 14.11
CA LEU A 281 6.28 -0.76 14.84
C LEU A 281 4.93 -0.10 15.16
N GLY A 282 3.86 -0.62 14.58
CA GLY A 282 2.48 -0.26 14.90
C GLY A 282 1.87 -1.28 15.86
N LEU A 283 1.15 -0.76 16.85
CA LEU A 283 0.31 -1.56 17.74
C LEU A 283 -1.09 -0.96 17.68
N ASP A 284 -2.07 -1.77 17.29
CA ASP A 284 -3.46 -1.37 17.19
C ASP A 284 -4.35 -2.41 17.87
N GLY A 285 -5.10 -2.03 18.89
CA GLY A 285 -5.86 -2.98 19.71
C GLY A 285 -7.19 -2.44 20.20
N SER A 286 -8.03 -3.38 20.63
CA SER A 286 -9.31 -3.13 21.27
C SER A 286 -9.50 -4.15 22.39
N ILE A 287 -10.00 -3.73 23.54
CA ILE A 287 -10.35 -4.62 24.64
C ILE A 287 -11.71 -4.23 25.22
N LYS A 288 -12.60 -5.21 25.34
CA LYS A 288 -13.85 -5.06 26.09
C LYS A 288 -13.61 -5.33 27.57
N LEU A 289 -13.46 -4.28 28.36
CA LEU A 289 -13.31 -4.41 29.83
C LEU A 289 -14.58 -4.99 30.47
N THR A 290 -15.75 -4.58 29.97
CA THR A 290 -17.06 -5.12 30.33
C THR A 290 -17.93 -5.16 29.07
N PRO A 291 -19.10 -5.83 29.07
CA PRO A 291 -19.95 -5.91 27.88
C PRO A 291 -20.32 -4.57 27.25
N TYR A 292 -20.28 -3.49 28.04
CA TYR A 292 -20.59 -2.14 27.57
C TYR A 292 -19.40 -1.19 27.60
N TRP A 293 -18.19 -1.61 28.00
CA TRP A 293 -16.98 -0.79 27.92
C TRP A 293 -16.07 -1.34 26.84
N ASN A 294 -15.64 -0.48 25.92
CA ASN A 294 -14.60 -0.81 24.96
C ASN A 294 -13.48 0.22 25.05
N ILE A 295 -12.24 -0.24 25.17
CA ILE A 295 -11.06 0.61 25.08
C ILE A 295 -10.34 0.24 23.80
N THR A 296 -10.06 1.23 22.97
CA THR A 296 -9.22 1.09 21.78
C THR A 296 -7.92 1.82 21.98
N GLY A 297 -6.84 1.31 21.40
CA GLY A 297 -5.52 1.90 21.46
C GLY A 297 -4.83 1.74 20.12
N SER A 298 -4.16 2.80 19.66
CA SER A 298 -3.25 2.72 18.52
C SER A 298 -1.99 3.51 18.85
N THR A 299 -0.82 2.96 18.51
CA THR A 299 0.45 3.67 18.63
C THR A 299 1.40 3.23 17.55
N HIS A 300 2.25 4.15 17.11
CA HIS A 300 3.29 3.90 16.13
C HIS A 300 4.62 4.35 16.72
N TYR A 301 5.60 3.46 16.70
CA TYR A 301 6.96 3.72 17.16
C TYR A 301 7.91 3.71 15.96
N ASP A 302 8.63 4.81 15.76
CA ASP A 302 9.68 4.91 14.76
C ASP A 302 10.97 4.32 15.33
N LEU A 303 11.42 3.20 14.78
CA LEU A 303 12.60 2.47 15.22
C LEU A 303 13.91 3.16 14.79
N VAL A 304 13.86 4.11 13.85
CA VAL A 304 15.02 4.89 13.37
C VAL A 304 15.26 6.08 14.28
N THR A 305 14.24 6.93 14.47
CA THR A 305 14.36 8.10 15.36
C THR A 305 14.24 7.74 16.83
N LYS A 306 13.67 6.56 17.14
CA LYS A 306 13.33 6.09 18.49
C LYS A 306 12.24 6.92 19.17
N ASP A 307 11.39 7.56 18.37
CA ASP A 307 10.28 8.36 18.86
C ASP A 307 8.95 7.63 18.70
N LEU A 308 8.05 7.84 19.66
CA LEU A 308 6.64 7.54 19.46
C LEU A 308 6.04 8.63 18.57
N ALA A 309 5.36 8.21 17.50
CA ALA A 309 4.65 9.12 16.61
C ALA A 309 3.34 9.58 17.28
N LEU A 310 2.20 9.02 16.85
CA LEU A 310 0.89 9.36 17.40
C LEU A 310 0.31 8.16 18.15
N THR A 311 0.06 8.36 19.44
CA THR A 311 -0.71 7.42 20.25
C THR A 311 -2.13 7.96 20.41
N ARG A 312 -3.12 7.12 20.13
CA ARG A 312 -4.54 7.42 20.37
C ARG A 312 -5.13 6.37 21.27
N ILE A 313 -5.86 6.79 22.28
CA ILE A 313 -6.60 5.93 23.18
C ILE A 313 -8.06 6.36 23.10
N GLY A 314 -8.94 5.44 22.76
CA GLY A 314 -10.38 5.63 22.71
C GLY A 314 -11.05 4.86 23.83
N PHE A 315 -12.02 5.48 24.49
CA PHE A 315 -12.89 4.85 25.47
C PHE A 315 -14.30 5.01 24.97
N SER A 316 -15.05 3.92 24.90
CA SER A 316 -16.45 3.93 24.53
C SER A 316 -17.25 3.18 25.58
N ARG A 317 -18.35 3.79 26.03
CA ARG A 317 -19.27 3.22 27.00
C ARG A 317 -20.70 3.27 26.48
N ASP A 318 -21.30 2.09 26.35
CA ASP A 318 -22.71 1.95 25.98
C ASP A 318 -23.62 2.03 27.22
N GLN A 319 -24.47 3.06 27.25
CA GLN A 319 -25.46 3.30 28.30
C GLN A 319 -26.89 2.92 27.84
N ARG A 320 -27.00 2.11 26.79
CA ARG A 320 -28.23 1.65 26.11
C ARG A 320 -28.95 2.75 25.34
N SER A 321 -29.39 3.78 26.04
CA SER A 321 -30.04 4.96 25.45
C SER A 321 -29.04 6.05 25.05
N PHE A 322 -27.87 6.06 25.71
CA PHE A 322 -26.79 7.00 25.43
C PHE A 322 -25.51 6.26 25.03
N THR A 323 -24.68 6.93 24.26
CA THR A 323 -23.29 6.52 24.02
C THR A 323 -22.35 7.59 24.57
N ILE A 324 -21.28 7.16 25.21
CA ILE A 324 -20.21 8.02 25.70
C ILE A 324 -18.93 7.60 24.99
N ASN A 325 -18.28 8.54 24.32
CA ASN A 325 -16.99 8.34 23.68
C ASN A 325 -16.00 9.38 24.19
N PHE A 326 -14.79 8.94 24.52
CA PHE A 326 -13.68 9.80 24.86
C PHE A 326 -12.45 9.35 24.07
N ASN A 327 -11.93 10.17 23.18
CA ASN A 327 -10.67 9.89 22.50
C ASN A 327 -9.59 10.85 22.98
N TRP A 328 -8.38 10.32 23.14
CA TRP A 328 -7.29 11.04 23.75
C TRP A 328 -5.96 10.75 23.05
N VAL A 329 -5.22 11.81 22.76
CA VAL A 329 -3.84 11.81 22.32
C VAL A 329 -2.98 12.32 23.49
N PRO A 330 -2.35 11.42 24.27
CA PRO A 330 -1.67 11.79 25.50
C PRO A 330 -0.36 12.58 25.30
N PHE A 331 0.33 12.36 24.17
CA PHE A 331 1.64 12.95 23.89
C PHE A 331 1.86 13.11 22.39
N GLY A 332 3.01 13.67 22.00
CA GLY A 332 3.34 14.02 20.62
C GLY A 332 2.99 15.47 20.29
N ARG A 333 3.13 15.84 19.02
CA ARG A 333 2.95 17.23 18.54
C ARG A 333 1.52 17.74 18.73
N TYR A 334 0.52 16.86 18.68
CA TYR A 334 -0.89 17.21 18.75
C TYR A 334 -1.56 16.56 19.95
N LYS A 335 -1.29 17.08 21.15
CA LYS A 335 -1.96 16.65 22.38
C LYS A 335 -3.39 17.17 22.38
N VAL A 336 -4.36 16.28 22.14
CA VAL A 336 -5.79 16.63 22.08
C VAL A 336 -6.63 15.55 22.72
N TYR A 337 -7.81 15.92 23.20
CA TYR A 337 -8.90 15.02 23.53
C TYR A 337 -10.19 15.48 22.85
N ASP A 338 -11.08 14.52 22.61
CA ASP A 338 -12.48 14.79 22.31
C ASP A 338 -13.38 13.93 23.21
N PHE A 339 -14.42 14.56 23.73
CA PHE A 339 -15.45 13.93 24.54
C PHE A 339 -16.80 14.12 23.88
N PHE A 340 -17.58 13.05 23.80
CA PHE A 340 -18.92 13.05 23.28
C PHE A 340 -19.83 12.20 24.15
N ILE A 341 -20.99 12.75 24.50
CA ILE A 341 -22.13 11.99 25.02
C ILE A 341 -23.39 12.39 24.25
N GLY A 342 -24.19 11.42 23.84
CA GLY A 342 -25.43 11.69 23.12
C GLY A 342 -26.37 10.50 23.05
N ILE A 343 -27.63 10.78 22.69
CA ILE A 343 -28.66 9.75 22.52
C ILE A 343 -28.31 8.86 21.30
N LYS A 344 -28.42 7.54 21.47
CA LYS A 344 -28.10 6.54 20.42
C LYS A 344 -29.13 6.51 19.29
N ALA A 345 -30.39 6.89 19.57
CA ALA A 345 -31.46 6.90 18.58
C ALA A 345 -31.26 8.01 17.54
N ASN A 346 -31.14 7.64 16.25
CA ASN A 346 -30.90 8.58 15.14
C ASN A 346 -31.91 9.74 15.09
N ILE A 347 -33.18 9.47 15.40
CA ILE A 347 -34.29 10.45 15.37
C ILE A 347 -34.12 11.54 16.44
N LEU A 348 -33.43 11.24 17.55
CA LEU A 348 -33.25 12.15 18.70
C LEU A 348 -31.78 12.56 18.89
N SER A 349 -30.92 12.25 17.91
CA SER A 349 -29.47 12.47 18.00
C SER A 349 -29.10 13.95 18.16
N ASP A 350 -29.96 14.87 17.70
CA ASP A 350 -29.81 16.31 17.88
C ASP A 350 -30.52 16.88 19.12
N ALA A 351 -31.38 16.10 19.79
CA ALA A 351 -32.18 16.58 20.91
C ALA A 351 -31.39 16.69 22.23
N LEU A 352 -30.41 15.80 22.46
CA LEU A 352 -29.58 15.84 23.66
C LEU A 352 -28.19 15.27 23.38
N LYS A 353 -27.21 16.17 23.20
CA LYS A 353 -25.80 15.84 22.99
C LYS A 353 -24.90 16.87 23.67
N TYR A 354 -23.79 16.41 24.21
CA TYR A 354 -22.69 17.25 24.67
C TYR A 354 -21.41 16.84 23.93
N LYS A 355 -20.67 17.84 23.46
CA LYS A 355 -19.42 17.69 22.71
C LYS A 355 -18.42 18.66 23.29
N ASP A 356 -17.27 18.14 23.73
CA ASP A 356 -16.13 18.94 24.14
C ASP A 356 -14.88 18.48 23.37
N ARG A 357 -14.01 19.42 23.02
CA ARG A 357 -12.80 19.17 22.25
C ARG A 357 -11.72 20.13 22.72
N SER A 358 -10.56 19.60 23.08
CA SER A 358 -9.38 20.46 23.25
C SER A 358 -8.78 20.82 21.91
N PHE A 359 -8.33 22.06 21.77
CA PHE A 359 -7.55 22.49 20.62
C PHE A 359 -6.07 22.51 20.99
N THR A 360 -5.21 22.13 20.05
CA THR A 360 -3.76 22.37 20.20
C THR A 360 -3.53 23.87 20.09
N GLN A 361 -3.26 24.54 21.20
CA GLN A 361 -2.65 25.86 21.16
C GLN A 361 -1.18 25.67 20.78
N PRO A 362 -0.71 26.17 19.63
CA PRO A 362 0.72 26.26 19.39
C PRO A 362 1.26 27.23 20.46
N ASN A 363 2.15 26.74 21.34
CA ASN A 363 2.78 27.49 22.44
C ASN A 363 2.01 27.61 23.78
N ALA A 364 1.19 26.62 24.17
CA ALA A 364 0.72 26.58 25.56
C ALA A 364 1.90 26.30 26.53
N PRO A 365 2.16 27.17 27.53
CA PRO A 365 3.25 26.98 28.48
C PRO A 365 2.79 25.98 29.56
N PHE A 366 3.12 24.71 29.39
CA PHE A 366 3.09 23.72 30.49
C PHE A 366 4.35 22.88 30.45
#